data_AF-A0A084DG04-F1
#
_entry.id   AF-A0A084DG04-F1
#
_cell.length_a   1.000
_cell.length_b   1.000
_cell.length_c   1.000
_cell.angle_alpha   90.00
_cell.angle_beta   90.00
_cell.angle_gamma   90.00
#
_symmetry.space_group_name_H-M   'P 1'
#
loop_
_entity.id
_entity.type
_entity.pdbx_description
1 polymer ?
#
loop_
_entity_poly.entity_id
_entity_poly.type
_entity_poly.pdbx_seq_one_letter_code
_entity_poly.pdbx_strand_id
1 'polypeptide(L)'
;MKPIWIVDDDQSIRWVLEKALARDSFATKSFANVRDALAALDHETPQVLVSDIRMPGGSGLELLQAMHERLPGLPVIIMTAFSDLDSAVAAFQGGAFEYLAKPFDVDKAVELIRRAVEESLRGGAPQDERVAEAPEMLGQAPAMQDMFRAIGRLSHSAATVLITGESGTGKELVARALHRHSPRANGPFIALNTAAIPKDLLESELFGHERGAFTGAQTTRQGRFEQAENGTLFLDEIGDMPFDLQTRLLRVLSDGQFYRVGGHNPLRANVRVIAATHQNLESRVRQGLFREDLYHRLNVIRLRLPPLRERSEDIALLTRHFLQKSARDLGVEPKRVSDDALAYLTSLPFPGNVRQLENLANWLTVMAPAQTVEIKDLPPDLVPSGAPVVATADAADAHGGAGEAAHTPPAIGMAPAASTPVAAAPNGGAPAGYPLWEHGLRTEVARLLRENSADVMDELARRFEAAVIREALDFTRGRKVEAAERLGIGRNTITRKIQELHLEP
;
A
#
# COMPACT_ATOMS: atom_id res chain seq x y z
N MET A 1 -25.36 -33.64 17.76
CA MET A 1 -25.02 -32.49 16.89
C MET A 1 -24.59 -33.04 15.55
N LYS A 2 -24.94 -32.39 14.43
CA LYS A 2 -24.40 -32.79 13.12
C LYS A 2 -22.88 -32.57 13.11
N PRO A 3 -22.11 -33.39 12.38
CA PRO A 3 -20.67 -33.22 12.33
C PRO A 3 -20.28 -31.95 11.56
N ILE A 4 -19.13 -31.40 11.91
CA ILE A 4 -18.44 -30.37 11.14
C ILE A 4 -17.66 -31.08 10.03
N TRP A 5 -17.89 -30.69 8.79
CA TRP A 5 -17.17 -31.28 7.66
C TRP A 5 -15.92 -30.47 7.36
N ILE A 6 -14.79 -31.15 7.18
CA ILE A 6 -13.51 -30.54 6.83
C ILE A 6 -13.07 -31.10 5.48
N VAL A 7 -12.92 -30.25 4.47
CA VAL A 7 -12.53 -30.64 3.11
C VAL A 7 -11.23 -29.94 2.76
N ASP A 8 -10.15 -30.70 2.68
CA ASP A 8 -8.80 -30.17 2.40
C ASP A 8 -7.93 -31.30 1.86
N ASP A 9 -7.12 -31.04 0.83
CA ASP A 9 -6.21 -32.04 0.30
C ASP A 9 -5.01 -32.27 1.24
N ASP A 10 -4.64 -31.27 2.04
CA ASP A 10 -3.58 -31.38 3.04
C ASP A 10 -4.05 -32.18 4.27
N GLN A 11 -3.48 -33.38 4.44
CA GLN A 11 -3.72 -34.23 5.60
C GLN A 11 -3.34 -33.56 6.93
N SER A 12 -2.29 -32.73 6.94
CA SER A 12 -1.80 -32.05 8.13
C SER A 12 -2.83 -31.07 8.65
N ILE A 13 -3.45 -30.30 7.73
CA ILE A 13 -4.48 -29.31 8.07
C ILE A 13 -5.73 -30.01 8.62
N ARG A 14 -6.19 -31.07 7.95
CA ARG A 14 -7.33 -31.89 8.44
C ARG A 14 -7.07 -32.43 9.83
N TRP A 15 -5.90 -33.04 10.04
CA TRP A 15 -5.54 -33.63 11.33
C TRP A 15 -5.48 -32.60 12.46
N VAL A 16 -4.89 -31.42 12.21
CA VAL A 16 -4.81 -30.33 13.19
C VAL A 16 -6.21 -29.84 13.57
N LEU A 17 -7.07 -29.57 12.58
CA LEU A 17 -8.44 -29.10 12.84
C LEU A 17 -9.30 -30.17 13.54
N GLU A 18 -9.19 -31.45 13.15
CA GLU A 18 -9.87 -32.55 13.83
C GLU A 18 -9.48 -32.63 15.31
N LYS A 19 -8.17 -32.56 15.60
CA LYS A 19 -7.67 -32.63 16.98
C LYS A 19 -8.11 -31.44 17.81
N ALA A 20 -8.12 -30.24 17.22
CA ALA A 20 -8.53 -29.02 17.91
C ALA A 20 -10.05 -29.03 18.21
N LEU A 21 -10.88 -29.36 17.22
CA LEU A 21 -12.33 -29.42 17.36
C LEU A 21 -12.79 -30.55 18.30
N ALA A 22 -12.06 -31.67 18.34
CA ALA A 22 -12.34 -32.75 19.28
C ALA A 22 -12.12 -32.34 20.75
N ARG A 23 -11.14 -31.47 21.03
CA ARG A 23 -10.94 -30.91 22.39
C ARG A 23 -12.14 -30.08 22.86
N ASP A 24 -12.82 -29.44 21.92
CA ASP A 24 -14.03 -28.66 22.14
C ASP A 24 -15.33 -29.49 22.01
N SER A 25 -15.23 -30.83 21.99
CA SER A 25 -16.36 -31.76 21.92
C SER A 25 -17.22 -31.65 20.64
N PHE A 26 -16.67 -31.10 19.55
CA PHE A 26 -17.33 -31.14 18.25
C PHE A 26 -17.03 -32.45 17.51
N ALA A 27 -18.06 -33.05 16.93
CA ALA A 27 -17.90 -34.18 16.02
C ALA A 27 -17.42 -33.67 14.65
N THR A 28 -16.40 -34.31 14.06
CA THR A 28 -15.84 -33.93 12.75
C THR A 28 -15.90 -35.09 11.77
N LYS A 29 -15.96 -34.76 10.47
CA LYS A 29 -15.81 -35.72 9.37
C LYS A 29 -14.99 -35.06 8.28
N SER A 30 -13.90 -35.70 7.85
CA SER A 30 -12.95 -35.07 6.93
C SER A 30 -12.86 -35.77 5.58
N PHE A 31 -12.67 -34.98 4.53
CA PHE A 31 -12.63 -35.41 3.14
C PHE A 31 -11.36 -34.86 2.48
N ALA A 32 -10.73 -35.66 1.62
CA ALA A 32 -9.51 -35.25 0.91
C ALA A 32 -9.80 -34.53 -0.41
N ASN A 33 -11.04 -34.55 -0.89
CA ASN A 33 -11.44 -33.99 -2.18
C ASN A 33 -12.94 -33.62 -2.19
N VAL A 34 -13.31 -32.76 -3.13
CA VAL A 34 -14.68 -32.25 -3.32
C VAL A 34 -15.68 -33.35 -3.63
N ARG A 35 -15.28 -34.34 -4.45
CA ARG A 35 -16.17 -35.41 -4.93
C ARG A 35 -16.70 -36.27 -3.78
N ASP A 36 -15.83 -36.66 -2.86
CA ASP A 36 -16.19 -37.49 -1.71
C ASP A 36 -17.11 -36.72 -0.75
N ALA A 37 -16.89 -35.41 -0.58
CA ALA A 37 -17.77 -34.55 0.22
C ALA A 37 -19.17 -34.42 -0.41
N LEU A 38 -19.26 -34.23 -1.74
CA LEU A 38 -20.54 -34.19 -2.46
C LEU A 38 -21.27 -35.53 -2.40
N ALA A 39 -20.57 -36.66 -2.55
CA ALA A 39 -21.17 -37.99 -2.42
C ALA A 39 -21.70 -38.25 -1.00
N ALA A 40 -20.99 -37.78 0.03
CA ALA A 40 -21.46 -37.89 1.40
C ALA A 40 -22.72 -37.05 1.67
N LEU A 41 -22.92 -35.95 0.92
CA LEU A 41 -24.08 -35.05 1.05
C LEU A 41 -25.40 -35.72 0.69
N ASP A 42 -25.36 -36.80 -0.08
CA ASP A 42 -26.55 -37.57 -0.44
C ASP A 42 -27.08 -38.42 0.73
N HIS A 43 -26.27 -38.63 1.77
CA HIS A 43 -26.61 -39.48 2.92
C HIS A 43 -26.64 -38.72 4.24
N GLU A 44 -25.80 -37.68 4.40
CA GLU A 44 -25.66 -36.92 5.64
C GLU A 44 -25.50 -35.43 5.34
N THR A 45 -25.83 -34.58 6.33
CA THR A 45 -25.63 -33.12 6.21
C THR A 45 -24.74 -32.61 7.34
N PRO A 46 -23.80 -31.70 7.06
CA PRO A 46 -22.98 -31.07 8.10
C PRO A 46 -23.76 -30.03 8.91
N GLN A 47 -23.20 -29.66 10.07
CA GLN A 47 -23.60 -28.44 10.78
C GLN A 47 -22.89 -27.20 10.21
N VAL A 48 -21.62 -27.36 9.87
CA VAL A 48 -20.73 -26.35 9.29
C VAL A 48 -19.83 -27.07 8.30
N LEU A 49 -19.58 -26.47 7.14
CA LEU A 49 -18.59 -26.93 6.20
C LEU A 49 -17.34 -26.05 6.31
N VAL A 50 -16.17 -26.64 6.44
CA VAL A 50 -14.86 -25.96 6.37
C VAL A 50 -14.14 -26.53 5.16
N SER A 51 -13.97 -25.76 4.08
CA SER A 51 -13.41 -26.26 2.81
C SER A 51 -12.27 -25.39 2.32
N ASP A 52 -11.18 -25.99 1.84
CA ASP A 52 -10.20 -25.28 1.01
C ASP A 52 -10.85 -24.82 -0.31
N ILE A 53 -10.37 -23.72 -0.90
CA ILE A 53 -10.75 -23.24 -2.24
C ILE A 53 -10.03 -24.03 -3.32
N ARG A 54 -8.74 -24.32 -3.14
CA ARG A 54 -7.90 -24.91 -4.19
C ARG A 54 -7.53 -26.33 -3.82
N MET A 55 -8.16 -27.30 -4.45
CA MET A 55 -7.84 -28.73 -4.28
C MET A 55 -7.63 -29.41 -5.64
N PRO A 56 -6.83 -30.48 -5.72
CA PRO A 56 -6.72 -31.29 -6.93
C PRO A 56 -8.07 -31.95 -7.29
N GLY A 57 -8.56 -31.75 -8.51
CA GLY A 57 -9.74 -32.44 -9.04
C GLY A 57 -11.10 -31.78 -8.77
N GLY A 58 -11.13 -30.54 -8.29
CA GLY A 58 -12.34 -29.72 -8.16
C GLY A 58 -12.08 -28.43 -7.38
N SER A 59 -12.95 -27.43 -7.52
CA SER A 59 -12.83 -26.15 -6.78
C SER A 59 -13.68 -26.17 -5.50
N GLY A 60 -13.14 -25.63 -4.40
CA GLY A 60 -13.93 -25.39 -3.18
C GLY A 60 -15.07 -24.40 -3.38
N LEU A 61 -14.97 -23.54 -4.40
CA LEU A 61 -16.08 -22.66 -4.80
C LEU A 61 -17.21 -23.46 -5.45
N GLU A 62 -16.91 -24.49 -6.26
CA GLU A 62 -17.93 -25.39 -6.81
C GLU A 62 -18.64 -26.16 -5.69
N LEU A 63 -17.89 -26.60 -4.68
CA LEU A 63 -18.47 -27.23 -3.49
C LEU A 63 -19.39 -26.25 -2.74
N LEU A 64 -18.96 -25.01 -2.56
CA LEU A 64 -19.73 -23.98 -1.89
C LEU A 64 -21.01 -23.63 -2.67
N GLN A 65 -20.95 -23.47 -3.99
CA GLN A 65 -22.14 -23.28 -4.84
C GLN A 65 -23.12 -24.44 -4.69
N ALA A 66 -22.65 -25.69 -4.83
CA ALA A 66 -23.49 -26.88 -4.67
C ALA A 66 -24.12 -26.99 -3.28
N MET A 67 -23.40 -26.57 -2.23
CA MET A 67 -23.90 -26.55 -0.85
C MET A 67 -24.90 -25.41 -0.63
N HIS A 68 -24.68 -24.24 -1.23
CA HIS A 68 -25.62 -23.11 -1.14
C HIS A 68 -26.95 -23.44 -1.84
N GLU A 69 -26.90 -24.11 -3.00
CA GLU A 69 -28.10 -24.55 -3.72
C GLU A 69 -28.87 -25.63 -2.95
N ARG A 70 -28.18 -26.62 -2.36
CA ARG A 70 -28.82 -27.75 -1.67
C ARG A 70 -29.19 -27.45 -0.22
N LEU A 71 -28.43 -26.60 0.47
CA LEU A 71 -28.56 -26.27 1.88
C LEU A 71 -28.32 -24.75 2.13
N PRO A 72 -29.29 -23.87 1.79
CA PRO A 72 -29.11 -22.41 1.84
C PRO A 72 -28.83 -21.83 3.22
N GLY A 73 -29.07 -22.58 4.30
CA GLY A 73 -28.81 -22.18 5.69
C GLY A 73 -27.56 -22.82 6.31
N LEU A 74 -26.76 -23.55 5.53
CA LEU A 74 -25.51 -24.13 6.01
C LEU A 74 -24.41 -23.05 5.99
N PRO A 75 -23.81 -22.71 7.15
CA PRO A 75 -22.65 -21.84 7.16
C PRO A 75 -21.45 -22.58 6.58
N VAL A 76 -20.87 -21.99 5.54
CA VAL A 76 -19.65 -22.50 4.90
C VAL A 76 -18.49 -21.58 5.27
N ILE A 77 -17.47 -22.13 5.93
CA ILE A 77 -16.18 -21.48 6.14
C ILE A 77 -15.23 -21.93 5.05
N ILE A 78 -14.59 -20.98 4.40
CA ILE A 78 -13.66 -21.27 3.33
C ILE A 78 -12.23 -21.04 3.80
N MET A 79 -11.42 -22.09 3.76
CA MET A 79 -9.97 -22.03 3.95
C MET A 79 -9.30 -21.66 2.65
N THR A 80 -8.28 -20.81 2.72
CA THR A 80 -7.75 -20.21 1.51
C THR A 80 -6.39 -19.59 1.75
N ALA A 81 -5.50 -19.74 0.78
CA ALA A 81 -4.28 -18.93 0.66
C ALA A 81 -4.52 -17.84 -0.39
N PHE A 82 -5.51 -16.96 -0.20
CA PHE A 82 -5.79 -15.92 -1.20
C PHE A 82 -4.51 -15.13 -1.45
N SER A 83 -4.08 -15.09 -2.70
CA SER A 83 -3.00 -14.19 -3.12
C SER A 83 -3.53 -13.02 -3.93
N ASP A 84 -4.82 -13.01 -4.22
CA ASP A 84 -5.45 -12.09 -5.13
C ASP A 84 -6.85 -11.66 -4.68
N LEU A 85 -7.19 -10.43 -5.04
CA LEU A 85 -8.41 -9.76 -4.59
C LEU A 85 -9.68 -10.38 -5.18
N ASP A 86 -9.69 -10.70 -6.48
CA ASP A 86 -10.89 -11.20 -7.14
C ASP A 86 -11.29 -12.58 -6.60
N SER A 87 -10.34 -13.48 -6.32
CA SER A 87 -10.63 -14.74 -5.62
C SER A 87 -11.19 -14.51 -4.23
N ALA A 88 -10.65 -13.54 -3.48
CA ALA A 88 -11.15 -13.22 -2.16
C ALA A 88 -12.60 -12.70 -2.23
N VAL A 89 -12.88 -11.76 -3.14
CA VAL A 89 -14.22 -11.18 -3.25
C VAL A 89 -15.23 -12.17 -3.82
N ALA A 90 -14.89 -12.92 -4.87
CA ALA A 90 -15.76 -13.96 -5.43
C ALA A 90 -16.19 -14.93 -4.34
N ALA A 91 -15.24 -15.37 -3.50
CA ALA A 91 -15.57 -16.24 -2.40
C ALA A 91 -16.64 -15.62 -1.50
N PHE A 92 -16.54 -14.33 -1.11
CA PHE A 92 -17.56 -13.60 -0.33
C PHE A 92 -18.92 -13.52 -1.04
N GLN A 93 -18.93 -13.38 -2.36
CA GLN A 93 -20.17 -13.34 -3.14
C GLN A 93 -20.86 -14.70 -3.21
N GLY A 94 -20.10 -15.80 -3.17
CA GLY A 94 -20.67 -17.16 -3.14
C GLY A 94 -21.44 -17.53 -1.87
N GLY A 95 -21.54 -16.63 -0.89
CA GLY A 95 -22.36 -16.85 0.30
C GLY A 95 -21.67 -17.69 1.37
N ALA A 96 -20.33 -17.69 1.44
CA ALA A 96 -19.65 -18.25 2.60
C ALA A 96 -19.88 -17.39 3.85
N PHE A 97 -19.96 -18.07 5.00
CA PHE A 97 -20.15 -17.45 6.31
C PHE A 97 -18.93 -16.62 6.72
N GLU A 98 -17.74 -17.19 6.60
CA GLU A 98 -16.48 -16.50 6.90
C GLU A 98 -15.29 -17.24 6.26
N TYR A 99 -14.09 -16.63 6.29
CA TYR A 99 -12.89 -17.20 5.65
C TYR A 99 -11.77 -17.38 6.66
N LEU A 100 -10.99 -18.44 6.45
CA LEU A 100 -9.81 -18.76 7.25
C LEU A 100 -8.55 -18.74 6.36
N ALA A 101 -7.72 -17.72 6.54
CA ALA A 101 -6.51 -17.54 5.73
C ALA A 101 -5.39 -18.49 6.19
N LYS A 102 -4.79 -19.26 5.27
CA LYS A 102 -3.63 -20.10 5.55
C LYS A 102 -2.32 -19.27 5.46
N PRO A 103 -1.36 -19.41 6.40
CA PRO A 103 -1.44 -20.17 7.65
C PRO A 103 -2.32 -19.47 8.70
N PHE A 104 -3.09 -20.24 9.46
CA PHE A 104 -3.98 -19.72 10.50
C PHE A 104 -3.58 -20.22 11.89
N ASP A 105 -3.98 -19.44 12.90
CA ASP A 105 -3.99 -19.87 14.29
C ASP A 105 -5.16 -20.84 14.52
N VAL A 106 -4.86 -21.98 15.14
CA VAL A 106 -5.82 -23.05 15.39
C VAL A 106 -6.92 -22.61 16.36
N ASP A 107 -6.58 -21.81 17.38
CA ASP A 107 -7.54 -21.34 18.38
C ASP A 107 -8.54 -20.38 17.73
N LYS A 108 -8.07 -19.50 16.83
CA LYS A 108 -8.93 -18.61 16.04
C LYS A 108 -9.85 -19.38 15.09
N ALA A 109 -9.35 -20.46 14.48
CA ALA A 109 -10.15 -21.31 13.60
C ALA A 109 -11.30 -21.97 14.37
N VAL A 110 -11.03 -22.49 15.57
CA VAL A 110 -12.05 -23.12 16.42
C VAL A 110 -13.07 -22.11 16.92
N GLU A 111 -12.66 -20.90 17.32
CA GLU A 111 -13.57 -19.81 17.69
C GLU A 111 -14.50 -19.44 16.53
N LEU A 112 -13.95 -19.36 15.32
CA LEU A 112 -14.73 -19.06 14.13
C LEU A 112 -15.78 -20.13 13.83
N ILE A 113 -15.38 -21.40 13.91
CA ILE A 113 -16.26 -22.54 13.70
C ILE A 113 -17.36 -22.58 14.76
N ARG A 114 -17.06 -22.23 16.03
CA ARG A 114 -18.07 -22.12 17.09
C ARG A 114 -19.13 -21.06 16.75
N ARG A 115 -18.70 -19.88 16.31
CA ARG A 115 -19.62 -18.81 15.84
C ARG A 115 -20.48 -19.28 14.66
N ALA A 116 -19.91 -20.03 13.72
CA ALA A 116 -20.64 -20.60 12.59
C ALA A 116 -21.69 -21.62 13.03
N VAL A 117 -21.37 -22.48 14.01
CA VAL A 117 -22.35 -23.43 14.58
C VAL A 117 -23.52 -22.69 15.23
N GLU A 118 -23.25 -21.60 15.95
CA GLU A 118 -24.29 -20.76 16.56
C GLU A 118 -25.18 -20.06 15.52
N GLU A 119 -24.60 -19.58 14.41
CA GLU A 119 -25.35 -18.93 13.34
C GLU A 119 -26.17 -19.93 12.50
N SER A 120 -25.67 -21.15 12.30
CA SER A 120 -26.42 -22.24 11.64
C SER A 120 -27.78 -22.49 12.29
N LEU A 121 -27.88 -22.23 13.60
CA LEU A 121 -29.12 -22.37 14.36
C LEU A 121 -30.10 -21.19 14.15
N ARG A 122 -29.65 -20.08 13.54
CA ARG A 122 -30.41 -18.83 13.38
C ARG A 122 -30.96 -18.58 11.97
N GLY A 123 -30.39 -19.22 10.94
CA GLY A 123 -30.95 -19.33 9.58
C GLY A 123 -31.10 -18.02 8.79
N GLY A 124 -30.14 -17.72 7.91
CA GLY A 124 -30.25 -16.62 6.94
C GLY A 124 -29.40 -16.87 5.69
N ALA A 125 -29.97 -16.57 4.51
CA ALA A 125 -29.32 -16.60 3.18
C ALA A 125 -29.29 -15.17 2.60
N PRO A 126 -28.32 -14.75 1.74
CA PRO A 126 -28.52 -14.91 0.27
C PRO A 126 -27.27 -14.87 -0.69
N GLN A 127 -27.43 -15.51 -1.86
CA GLN A 127 -27.30 -15.13 -3.31
C GLN A 127 -26.00 -14.63 -4.02
N ASP A 128 -25.64 -15.46 -5.02
CA ASP A 128 -25.20 -15.28 -6.43
C ASP A 128 -23.87 -14.60 -6.86
N GLU A 129 -23.03 -15.41 -7.55
CA GLU A 129 -21.73 -15.09 -8.14
C GLU A 129 -21.78 -14.76 -9.65
N ARG A 130 -20.87 -13.86 -10.07
CA ARG A 130 -20.39 -13.72 -11.45
C ARG A 130 -18.87 -13.96 -11.48
N VAL A 131 -18.43 -14.77 -12.44
CA VAL A 131 -17.02 -15.16 -12.68
C VAL A 131 -16.19 -13.97 -13.20
N ALA A 132 -14.99 -13.77 -12.65
CA ALA A 132 -14.06 -12.69 -13.02
C ALA A 132 -12.81 -13.18 -13.78
N GLU A 133 -12.32 -12.32 -14.68
CA GLU A 133 -11.03 -12.38 -15.39
C GLU A 133 -9.82 -12.10 -14.47
N ALA A 134 -8.62 -12.09 -15.05
CA ALA A 134 -7.30 -12.06 -14.38
C ALA A 134 -7.17 -11.07 -13.19
N PRO A 135 -6.42 -11.44 -12.13
CA PRO A 135 -6.45 -10.71 -10.86
C PRO A 135 -5.74 -9.35 -10.93
N GLU A 136 -6.45 -8.28 -10.58
CA GLU A 136 -5.94 -6.90 -10.63
C GLU A 136 -5.10 -6.48 -9.42
N MET A 137 -5.27 -7.14 -8.28
CA MET A 137 -4.55 -6.82 -7.05
C MET A 137 -4.05 -8.09 -6.39
N LEU A 138 -2.75 -8.11 -6.09
CA LEU A 138 -2.04 -9.23 -5.48
C LEU A 138 -1.55 -8.88 -4.07
N GLY A 139 -1.56 -9.87 -3.19
CA GLY A 139 -1.04 -9.80 -1.83
C GLY A 139 -1.27 -11.10 -1.07
N GLN A 140 -0.25 -11.55 -0.34
CA GLN A 140 -0.25 -12.72 0.55
C GLN A 140 -0.03 -12.34 2.01
N ALA A 141 0.54 -11.16 2.28
CA ALA A 141 0.77 -10.65 3.62
C ALA A 141 -0.54 -10.60 4.44
N PRO A 142 -0.52 -10.94 5.75
CA PRO A 142 -1.71 -10.97 6.59
C PRO A 142 -2.54 -9.67 6.55
N ALA A 143 -1.86 -8.51 6.52
CA ALA A 143 -2.52 -7.21 6.42
C ALA A 143 -3.31 -7.04 5.10
N MET A 144 -2.81 -7.60 3.99
CA MET A 144 -3.55 -7.60 2.71
C MET A 144 -4.69 -8.61 2.72
N GLN A 145 -4.55 -9.75 3.41
CA GLN A 145 -5.65 -10.69 3.59
C GLN A 145 -6.83 -10.08 4.35
N ASP A 146 -6.53 -9.34 5.42
CA ASP A 146 -7.54 -8.59 6.17
C ASP A 146 -8.22 -7.52 5.28
N MET A 147 -7.43 -6.85 4.44
CA MET A 147 -7.91 -5.85 3.47
C MET A 147 -8.85 -6.48 2.44
N PHE A 148 -8.49 -7.61 1.85
CA PHE A 148 -9.33 -8.34 0.91
C PHE A 148 -10.65 -8.80 1.55
N ARG A 149 -10.60 -9.29 2.79
CA ARG A 149 -11.80 -9.63 3.55
C ARG A 149 -12.70 -8.43 3.82
N ALA A 150 -12.11 -7.27 4.12
CA ALA A 150 -12.88 -6.04 4.27
C ALA A 150 -13.54 -5.63 2.95
N ILE A 151 -12.84 -5.70 1.82
CA ILE A 151 -13.39 -5.37 0.49
C ILE A 151 -14.55 -6.31 0.14
N GLY A 152 -14.38 -7.62 0.36
CA GLY A 152 -15.42 -8.62 0.14
C GLY A 152 -16.72 -8.29 0.90
N ARG A 153 -16.64 -7.98 2.20
CA ARG A 153 -17.81 -7.58 3.00
C ARG A 153 -18.44 -6.26 2.55
N LEU A 154 -17.65 -5.33 2.01
CA LEU A 154 -18.11 -4.00 1.61
C LEU A 154 -18.62 -3.90 0.19
N SER A 155 -18.34 -4.90 -0.64
CA SER A 155 -18.73 -4.97 -2.04
C SER A 155 -20.24 -4.74 -2.23
N HIS A 156 -21.07 -5.42 -1.44
CA HIS A 156 -22.53 -5.34 -1.43
C HIS A 156 -23.13 -4.12 -0.70
N SER A 157 -22.34 -3.41 0.10
CA SER A 157 -22.83 -2.25 0.86
C SER A 157 -22.91 -1.00 -0.02
N ALA A 158 -23.96 -0.19 0.14
CA ALA A 158 -24.06 1.12 -0.49
C ALA A 158 -23.32 2.23 0.28
N ALA A 159 -22.68 1.91 1.41
CA ALA A 159 -22.02 2.89 2.27
C ALA A 159 -20.84 3.58 1.55
N THR A 160 -20.63 4.85 1.92
CA THR A 160 -19.44 5.62 1.53
C THR A 160 -18.20 4.99 2.16
N VAL A 161 -17.18 4.77 1.34
CA VAL A 161 -15.90 4.19 1.79
C VAL A 161 -14.81 5.24 1.64
N LEU A 162 -14.06 5.47 2.72
CA LEU A 162 -12.86 6.29 2.75
C LEU A 162 -11.62 5.40 2.75
N ILE A 163 -10.88 5.42 1.64
CA ILE A 163 -9.64 4.68 1.44
C ILE A 163 -8.46 5.58 1.83
N THR A 164 -7.67 5.14 2.80
CA THR A 164 -6.47 5.86 3.27
C THR A 164 -5.23 5.03 3.00
N GLY A 165 -4.15 5.68 2.57
CA GLY A 165 -2.90 4.99 2.31
C GLY A 165 -1.92 5.84 1.52
N GLU A 166 -0.64 5.55 1.67
CA GLU A 166 0.43 6.28 0.98
C GLU A 166 0.26 6.24 -0.55
N SER A 167 0.91 7.17 -1.25
CA SER A 167 0.90 7.18 -2.71
C SER A 167 1.52 5.89 -3.25
N GLY A 168 0.91 5.33 -4.29
CA GLY A 168 1.39 4.10 -4.92
C GLY A 168 1.06 2.80 -4.18
N THR A 169 0.20 2.82 -3.15
CA THR A 169 -0.23 1.59 -2.44
C THR A 169 -1.31 0.77 -3.14
N GLY A 170 -2.00 1.35 -4.13
CA GLY A 170 -3.09 0.70 -4.88
C GLY A 170 -4.51 1.16 -4.51
N LYS A 171 -4.70 2.37 -3.99
CA LYS A 171 -6.02 2.91 -3.59
C LYS A 171 -7.08 2.83 -4.70
N GLU A 172 -6.70 3.16 -5.94
CA GLU A 172 -7.60 3.12 -7.10
C GLU A 172 -8.04 1.69 -7.43
N LEU A 173 -7.13 0.71 -7.35
CA LEU A 173 -7.45 -0.70 -7.58
C LEU A 173 -8.48 -1.20 -6.56
N VAL A 174 -8.36 -0.79 -5.29
CA VAL A 174 -9.37 -1.10 -4.26
C VAL A 174 -10.72 -0.46 -4.60
N ALA A 175 -10.74 0.79 -5.06
CA ALA A 175 -11.98 1.46 -5.45
C ALA A 175 -12.66 0.78 -6.65
N ARG A 176 -11.88 0.36 -7.65
CA ARG A 176 -12.37 -0.40 -8.81
C ARG A 176 -12.95 -1.74 -8.40
N ALA A 177 -12.28 -2.47 -7.52
CA ALA A 177 -12.79 -3.74 -7.01
C ALA A 177 -14.10 -3.58 -6.23
N LEU A 178 -14.19 -2.57 -5.36
CA LEU A 178 -15.43 -2.25 -4.65
C LEU A 178 -16.58 -1.94 -5.60
N HIS A 179 -16.32 -1.33 -6.76
CA HIS A 179 -17.33 -1.08 -7.78
C HIS A 179 -17.71 -2.35 -8.55
N ARG A 180 -16.72 -3.08 -9.09
CA ARG A 180 -16.91 -4.31 -9.89
C ARG A 180 -17.72 -5.36 -9.16
N HIS A 181 -17.53 -5.46 -7.84
CA HIS A 181 -18.18 -6.47 -7.02
C HIS A 181 -19.45 -5.95 -6.32
N SER A 182 -19.92 -4.76 -6.68
CA SER A 182 -21.13 -4.17 -6.10
C SER A 182 -22.39 -4.44 -6.94
N PRO A 183 -23.59 -4.19 -6.38
CA PRO A 183 -24.83 -4.19 -7.15
C PRO A 183 -24.83 -3.18 -8.32
N ARG A 184 -23.89 -2.23 -8.34
CA ARG A 184 -23.72 -1.20 -9.37
C ARG A 184 -22.62 -1.52 -10.38
N ALA A 185 -22.12 -2.76 -10.42
CA ALA A 185 -21.06 -3.20 -11.32
C ALA A 185 -21.31 -2.94 -12.81
N ASN A 186 -22.58 -2.98 -13.23
CA ASN A 186 -22.97 -2.69 -14.63
C ASN A 186 -23.10 -1.18 -14.92
N GLY A 187 -23.01 -0.34 -13.89
CA GLY A 187 -23.06 1.12 -14.00
C GLY A 187 -21.67 1.73 -14.29
N PRO A 188 -21.60 3.03 -14.54
CA PRO A 188 -20.32 3.70 -14.81
C PRO A 188 -19.43 3.77 -13.56
N PHE A 189 -18.12 3.54 -13.75
CA PHE A 189 -17.08 3.90 -12.77
C PHE A 189 -16.38 5.17 -13.24
N ILE A 190 -16.66 6.29 -12.57
CA ILE A 190 -16.06 7.59 -12.89
C ILE A 190 -15.00 7.91 -11.85
N ALA A 191 -13.74 7.95 -12.26
CA ALA A 191 -12.62 8.36 -11.41
C ALA A 191 -12.29 9.84 -11.63
N LEU A 192 -12.07 10.56 -10.54
CA LEU A 192 -11.65 11.96 -10.54
C LEU A 192 -10.53 12.15 -9.53
N ASN A 193 -9.36 12.55 -10.01
CA ASN A 193 -8.24 12.94 -9.15
C ASN A 193 -8.27 14.45 -8.91
N THR A 194 -8.51 14.86 -7.67
CA THR A 194 -8.67 16.28 -7.32
C THR A 194 -7.35 17.05 -7.35
N ALA A 195 -6.21 16.38 -7.24
CA ALA A 195 -4.88 17.01 -7.32
C ALA A 195 -4.43 17.26 -8.77
N ALA A 196 -4.96 16.50 -9.74
CA ALA A 196 -4.59 16.61 -11.15
C ALA A 196 -5.33 17.75 -11.90
N ILE A 197 -6.41 18.28 -11.33
CA ILE A 197 -7.26 19.29 -11.98
C ILE A 197 -7.04 20.66 -11.31
N PRO A 198 -6.83 21.73 -12.10
CA PRO A 198 -6.76 23.08 -11.56
C PRO A 198 -7.99 23.42 -10.70
N LYS A 199 -7.75 24.06 -9.55
CA LYS A 199 -8.80 24.35 -8.55
C LYS A 199 -10.01 25.07 -9.16
N ASP A 200 -9.78 26.00 -10.08
CA ASP A 200 -10.81 26.80 -10.74
C ASP A 200 -11.71 25.97 -11.69
N LEU A 201 -11.21 24.84 -12.20
CA LEU A 201 -11.94 23.95 -13.10
C LEU A 201 -12.59 22.77 -12.37
N LEU A 202 -12.13 22.46 -11.16
CA LEU A 202 -12.59 21.29 -10.40
C LEU A 202 -14.09 21.33 -10.11
N GLU A 203 -14.63 22.52 -9.82
CA GLU A 203 -16.08 22.71 -9.60
C GLU A 203 -16.90 22.32 -10.84
N SER A 204 -16.47 22.82 -12.00
CA SER A 204 -17.10 22.60 -13.30
C SER A 204 -16.98 21.14 -13.75
N GLU A 205 -15.85 20.49 -13.49
CA GLU A 205 -15.68 19.06 -13.76
C GLU A 205 -16.56 18.19 -12.85
N LEU A 206 -16.69 18.51 -11.56
CA LEU A 206 -17.51 17.75 -10.61
C LEU A 206 -19.01 17.88 -10.87
N PHE A 207 -19.51 19.12 -10.97
CA PHE A 207 -20.94 19.42 -10.96
C PHE A 207 -21.48 19.80 -12.35
N GLY A 208 -20.63 20.01 -13.34
CA GLY A 208 -21.04 20.50 -14.65
C GLY A 208 -21.35 22.00 -14.62
N HIS A 209 -21.57 22.58 -15.80
CA HIS A 209 -21.91 24.00 -15.91
C HIS A 209 -22.94 24.25 -17.00
N GLU A 210 -23.73 25.30 -16.81
CA GLU A 210 -24.60 25.85 -17.84
C GLU A 210 -23.86 26.83 -18.75
N ARG A 211 -24.41 27.03 -19.95
CA ARG A 211 -23.90 28.05 -20.88
C ARG A 211 -23.92 29.43 -20.21
N GLY A 212 -22.77 30.10 -20.21
CA GLY A 212 -22.60 31.43 -19.61
C GLY A 212 -22.27 31.43 -18.12
N ALA A 213 -22.01 30.28 -17.50
CA ALA A 213 -21.69 30.20 -16.07
C ALA A 213 -20.39 30.92 -15.67
N PHE A 214 -19.41 30.99 -16.57
CA PHE A 214 -18.14 31.72 -16.40
C PHE A 214 -17.59 32.15 -17.77
N THR A 215 -16.55 32.99 -17.78
CA THR A 215 -15.88 33.43 -19.01
C THR A 215 -15.28 32.24 -19.76
N GLY A 216 -15.84 31.91 -20.92
CA GLY A 216 -15.44 30.74 -21.73
C GLY A 216 -16.43 29.58 -21.73
N ALA A 217 -17.49 29.62 -20.91
CA ALA A 217 -18.56 28.62 -20.89
C ALA A 217 -19.52 28.78 -22.09
N GLN A 218 -19.07 28.43 -23.29
CA GLN A 218 -19.87 28.57 -24.53
C GLN A 218 -20.95 27.50 -24.69
N THR A 219 -20.76 26.33 -24.07
CA THR A 219 -21.69 25.20 -24.12
C THR A 219 -22.03 24.74 -22.71
N THR A 220 -23.13 24.02 -22.57
CA THR A 220 -23.45 23.30 -21.32
C THR A 220 -22.63 22.01 -21.29
N ARG A 221 -22.07 21.66 -20.13
CA ARG A 221 -21.26 20.44 -19.94
C ARG A 221 -21.72 19.67 -18.71
N GLN A 222 -21.88 18.35 -18.86
CA GLN A 222 -22.25 17.44 -17.78
C GLN A 222 -21.06 17.21 -16.83
N GLY A 223 -21.32 17.26 -15.53
CA GLY A 223 -20.33 16.98 -14.49
C GLY A 223 -20.10 15.49 -14.25
N ARG A 224 -19.10 15.16 -13.42
CA ARG A 224 -18.81 13.78 -13.01
C ARG A 224 -19.93 13.14 -12.20
N PHE A 225 -20.68 13.90 -11.40
CA PHE A 225 -21.84 13.36 -10.71
C PHE A 225 -22.94 12.88 -11.67
N GLU A 226 -23.18 13.60 -12.76
CA GLU A 226 -24.13 13.17 -13.80
C GLU A 226 -23.61 11.95 -14.56
N GLN A 227 -22.33 11.97 -14.95
CA GLN A 227 -21.70 10.84 -15.67
C GLN A 227 -21.68 9.56 -14.83
N ALA A 228 -21.66 9.68 -13.50
CA ALA A 228 -21.61 8.57 -12.56
C ALA A 228 -23.01 8.06 -12.14
N GLU A 229 -24.08 8.54 -12.75
CA GLU A 229 -25.45 8.18 -12.40
C GLU A 229 -25.66 6.65 -12.43
N ASN A 230 -26.31 6.13 -11.38
CA ASN A 230 -26.50 4.68 -11.12
C ASN A 230 -25.21 3.87 -10.98
N GLY A 231 -24.05 4.53 -10.99
CA GLY A 231 -22.73 3.93 -10.89
C GLY A 231 -22.01 4.35 -9.62
N THR A 232 -20.70 4.51 -9.74
CA THR A 232 -19.78 4.87 -8.66
C THR A 232 -18.88 6.04 -9.07
N LEU A 233 -18.78 7.05 -8.20
CA LEU A 233 -17.84 8.16 -8.32
C LEU A 233 -16.68 7.93 -7.35
N PHE A 234 -15.49 7.76 -7.90
CA PHE A 234 -14.25 7.65 -7.15
C PHE A 234 -13.55 9.01 -7.10
N LEU A 235 -13.42 9.57 -5.89
CA LEU A 235 -12.74 10.83 -5.61
C LEU A 235 -11.35 10.54 -5.05
N ASP A 236 -10.34 10.55 -5.92
CA ASP A 236 -8.95 10.37 -5.50
C ASP A 236 -8.33 11.68 -5.03
N GLU A 237 -7.50 11.56 -4.00
CA GLU A 237 -6.85 12.64 -3.27
C GLU A 237 -7.80 13.71 -2.70
N ILE A 238 -8.93 13.28 -2.12
CA ILE A 238 -9.98 14.16 -1.57
C ILE A 238 -9.47 15.23 -0.58
N GLY A 239 -8.33 14.99 0.09
CA GLY A 239 -7.67 15.96 0.96
C GLY A 239 -7.20 17.25 0.25
N ASP A 240 -6.99 17.19 -1.07
CA ASP A 240 -6.58 18.34 -1.89
C ASP A 240 -7.77 19.17 -2.42
N MET A 241 -9.01 18.76 -2.11
CA MET A 241 -10.20 19.51 -2.50
C MET A 241 -10.24 20.90 -1.84
N PRO A 242 -10.41 21.99 -2.62
CA PRO A 242 -10.58 23.33 -2.10
C PRO A 242 -11.73 23.42 -1.09
N PHE A 243 -11.54 24.23 -0.04
CA PHE A 243 -12.47 24.33 1.08
C PHE A 243 -13.91 24.73 0.64
N ASP A 244 -14.03 25.63 -0.33
CA ASP A 244 -15.34 26.08 -0.83
C ASP A 244 -16.13 24.96 -1.51
N LEU A 245 -15.44 24.02 -2.18
CA LEU A 245 -16.07 22.87 -2.84
C LEU A 245 -16.50 21.80 -1.86
N GLN A 246 -15.85 21.69 -0.70
CA GLN A 246 -16.20 20.72 0.34
C GLN A 246 -17.64 20.91 0.83
N THR A 247 -18.10 22.16 0.95
CA THR A 247 -19.49 22.47 1.35
C THR A 247 -20.50 21.95 0.32
N ARG A 248 -20.19 22.07 -0.97
CA ARG A 248 -21.08 21.58 -2.03
C ARG A 248 -21.08 20.06 -2.09
N LEU A 249 -19.91 19.43 -1.97
CA LEU A 249 -19.81 17.97 -1.89
C LEU A 249 -20.62 17.43 -0.71
N LEU A 250 -20.52 18.06 0.46
CA LEU A 250 -21.30 17.69 1.64
C LEU A 250 -22.82 17.72 1.37
N ARG A 251 -23.32 18.75 0.68
CA ARG A 251 -24.73 18.84 0.28
C ARG A 251 -25.14 17.69 -0.63
N VAL A 252 -24.33 17.35 -1.63
CA VAL A 252 -24.63 16.22 -2.52
C VAL A 252 -24.66 14.91 -1.75
N LEU A 253 -23.68 14.70 -0.86
CA LEU A 253 -23.61 13.49 -0.04
C LEU A 253 -24.76 13.38 0.94
N SER A 254 -25.27 14.51 1.46
CA SER A 254 -26.32 14.56 2.48
C SER A 254 -27.73 14.52 1.90
N ASP A 255 -27.99 15.38 0.92
CA ASP A 255 -29.33 15.65 0.37
C ASP A 255 -29.59 14.85 -0.93
N GLY A 256 -28.54 14.27 -1.53
CA GLY A 256 -28.63 13.54 -2.80
C GLY A 256 -28.95 14.45 -4.00
N GLN A 257 -28.76 15.77 -3.86
CA GLN A 257 -29.05 16.76 -4.90
C GLN A 257 -27.93 17.77 -5.06
N PHE A 258 -27.77 18.29 -6.27
CA PHE A 258 -26.79 19.32 -6.59
C PHE A 258 -27.27 20.22 -7.73
N TYR A 259 -26.52 21.29 -7.97
CA TYR A 259 -26.78 22.25 -9.05
C TYR A 259 -25.54 22.35 -9.93
N ARG A 260 -25.74 22.47 -11.25
CA ARG A 260 -24.67 22.88 -12.16
C ARG A 260 -24.18 24.28 -11.80
N VAL A 261 -22.93 24.59 -12.12
CA VAL A 261 -22.40 25.96 -11.99
C VAL A 261 -23.23 26.90 -12.86
N GLY A 262 -23.76 27.96 -12.25
CA GLY A 262 -24.68 28.91 -12.90
C GLY A 262 -26.10 28.40 -13.13
N GLY A 263 -26.43 27.17 -12.72
CA GLY A 263 -27.75 26.57 -12.85
C GLY A 263 -28.64 26.78 -11.62
N HIS A 264 -29.96 26.78 -11.83
CA HIS A 264 -30.96 26.90 -10.77
C HIS A 264 -31.85 25.66 -10.60
N ASN A 265 -31.73 24.68 -11.51
CA ASN A 265 -32.50 23.45 -11.46
C ASN A 265 -31.73 22.39 -10.64
N PRO A 266 -32.34 21.82 -9.59
CA PRO A 266 -31.71 20.75 -8.82
C PRO A 266 -31.66 19.45 -9.64
N LEU A 267 -30.51 18.79 -9.62
CA LEU A 267 -30.27 17.48 -10.20
C LEU A 267 -30.12 16.45 -9.07
N ARG A 268 -30.71 15.27 -9.22
CA ARG A 268 -30.54 14.16 -8.27
C ARG A 268 -29.27 13.38 -8.58
N ALA A 269 -28.47 13.09 -7.56
CA ALA A 269 -27.28 12.27 -7.66
C ALA A 269 -27.55 10.87 -7.07
N ASN A 270 -27.92 9.91 -7.90
CA ASN A 270 -27.97 8.51 -7.48
C ASN A 270 -26.61 7.84 -7.69
N VAL A 271 -25.61 8.17 -6.87
CA VAL A 271 -24.21 7.75 -7.06
C VAL A 271 -23.62 7.18 -5.78
N ARG A 272 -22.93 6.04 -5.86
CA ARG A 272 -22.10 5.55 -4.75
C ARG A 272 -20.78 6.32 -4.74
N VAL A 273 -20.41 6.94 -3.63
CA VAL A 273 -19.15 7.68 -3.53
C VAL A 273 -18.09 6.84 -2.80
N ILE A 274 -16.91 6.74 -3.41
CA ILE A 274 -15.71 6.19 -2.79
C ILE A 274 -14.68 7.31 -2.81
N ALA A 275 -14.08 7.62 -1.66
CA ALA A 275 -13.06 8.65 -1.55
C ALA A 275 -11.72 8.02 -1.19
N ALA A 276 -10.62 8.56 -1.70
CA ALA A 276 -9.27 8.15 -1.35
C ALA A 276 -8.39 9.35 -1.00
N THR A 277 -7.42 9.14 -0.09
CA THR A 277 -6.38 10.14 0.17
C THR A 277 -5.14 9.52 0.82
N HIS A 278 -3.97 10.09 0.55
CA HIS A 278 -2.75 9.82 1.30
C HIS A 278 -2.58 10.70 2.55
N GLN A 279 -3.41 11.73 2.71
CA GLN A 279 -3.26 12.74 3.75
C GLN A 279 -4.02 12.36 5.03
N ASN A 280 -3.55 12.85 6.17
CA ASN A 280 -4.25 12.70 7.44
C ASN A 280 -5.37 13.76 7.53
N LEU A 281 -6.60 13.36 7.22
CA LEU A 281 -7.75 14.28 7.22
C LEU A 281 -8.04 14.84 8.62
N GLU A 282 -7.81 14.08 9.69
CA GLU A 282 -8.00 14.55 11.07
C GLU A 282 -7.08 15.72 11.42
N SER A 283 -5.85 15.71 10.91
CA SER A 283 -4.91 16.82 11.03
C SER A 283 -5.35 18.01 10.19
N ARG A 284 -5.83 17.77 8.96
CA ARG A 284 -6.34 18.85 8.08
C ARG A 284 -7.59 19.52 8.66
N VAL A 285 -8.46 18.76 9.33
CA VAL A 285 -9.60 19.31 10.08
C VAL A 285 -9.12 20.21 11.21
N ARG A 286 -8.19 19.74 12.04
CA ARG A 286 -7.59 20.56 13.12
C ARG A 286 -6.91 21.84 12.62
N GLN A 287 -6.36 21.81 11.41
CA GLN A 287 -5.73 22.97 10.76
C GLN A 287 -6.73 23.89 10.02
N GLY A 288 -8.02 23.56 9.99
CA GLY A 288 -9.04 24.32 9.25
C GLY A 288 -8.95 24.18 7.72
N LEU A 289 -8.19 23.21 7.21
CA LEU A 289 -8.01 22.95 5.77
C LEU A 289 -9.04 21.96 5.22
N PHE A 290 -9.77 21.27 6.10
CA PHE A 290 -10.82 20.33 5.74
C PHE A 290 -12.01 20.47 6.69
N ARG A 291 -13.24 20.42 6.16
CA ARG A 291 -14.45 20.59 6.97
C ARG A 291 -14.73 19.32 7.77
N GLU A 292 -14.99 19.50 9.06
CA GLU A 292 -15.26 18.43 10.01
C GLU A 292 -16.52 17.62 9.63
N ASP A 293 -17.60 18.31 9.24
CA ASP A 293 -18.85 17.68 8.81
C ASP A 293 -18.70 16.82 7.55
N LEU A 294 -17.93 17.28 6.57
CA LEU A 294 -17.59 16.48 5.38
C LEU A 294 -16.74 15.27 5.76
N TYR A 295 -15.76 15.43 6.65
CA TYR A 295 -14.94 14.31 7.12
C TYR A 295 -15.82 13.22 7.74
N HIS A 296 -16.75 13.57 8.63
CA HIS A 296 -17.67 12.59 9.21
C HIS A 296 -18.59 11.94 8.18
N ARG A 297 -19.04 12.67 7.15
CA ARG A 297 -19.88 12.10 6.08
C ARG A 297 -19.13 11.16 5.14
N LEU A 298 -17.82 11.37 4.96
CA LEU A 298 -16.96 10.49 4.17
C LEU A 298 -16.47 9.28 4.98
N ASN A 299 -16.13 9.49 6.24
CA ASN A 299 -15.55 8.49 7.13
C ASN A 299 -16.60 7.57 7.78
N VAL A 300 -17.52 7.04 6.97
CA VAL A 300 -18.51 6.04 7.42
C VAL A 300 -17.82 4.69 7.59
N ILE A 301 -17.05 4.28 6.58
CA ILE A 301 -16.24 3.07 6.62
C ILE A 301 -14.84 3.42 6.12
N ARG A 302 -13.84 3.21 6.98
CA ARG A 302 -12.44 3.49 6.67
C ARG A 302 -11.69 2.23 6.31
N LEU A 303 -11.00 2.27 5.17
CA LEU A 303 -10.08 1.24 4.72
C LEU A 303 -8.67 1.80 4.70
N ARG A 304 -7.75 1.24 5.49
CA ARG A 304 -6.33 1.63 5.48
C ARG A 304 -5.55 0.62 4.65
N LEU A 305 -5.01 1.05 3.52
CA LEU A 305 -4.05 0.24 2.78
C LEU A 305 -2.68 0.30 3.48
N PRO A 306 -2.08 -0.84 3.81
CA PRO A 306 -0.74 -0.87 4.37
C PRO A 306 0.30 -0.44 3.31
N PRO A 307 1.28 0.40 3.70
CA PRO A 307 2.43 0.67 2.85
C PRO A 307 3.24 -0.61 2.63
N LEU A 308 4.02 -0.67 1.55
CA LEU A 308 4.71 -1.89 1.12
C LEU A 308 5.67 -2.43 2.20
N ARG A 309 6.29 -1.55 2.98
CA ARG A 309 7.14 -1.91 4.12
C ARG A 309 6.41 -2.60 5.30
N GLU A 310 5.08 -2.44 5.40
CA GLU A 310 4.24 -3.15 6.40
C GLU A 310 3.72 -4.49 5.85
N ARG A 311 4.07 -4.84 4.60
CA ARG A 311 3.69 -6.08 3.90
C ARG A 311 4.84 -6.56 3.00
N SER A 312 6.03 -6.66 3.57
CA SER A 312 7.25 -6.98 2.82
C SER A 312 7.20 -8.39 2.22
N GLU A 313 6.37 -9.30 2.76
CA GLU A 313 6.11 -10.62 2.20
C GLU A 313 5.54 -10.57 0.77
N ASP A 314 4.87 -9.47 0.41
CA ASP A 314 4.30 -9.28 -0.93
C ASP A 314 5.35 -8.89 -1.98
N ILE A 315 6.51 -8.38 -1.58
CA ILE A 315 7.50 -7.81 -2.50
C ILE A 315 7.96 -8.84 -3.53
N ALA A 316 8.24 -10.08 -3.10
CA ALA A 316 8.69 -11.13 -4.01
C ALA A 316 7.61 -11.55 -5.01
N LEU A 317 6.34 -11.61 -4.58
CA LEU A 317 5.21 -11.91 -5.46
C LEU A 317 5.01 -10.79 -6.49
N LEU A 318 4.95 -9.53 -6.01
CA LEU A 318 4.74 -8.35 -6.84
C LEU A 318 5.88 -8.15 -7.84
N THR A 319 7.13 -8.33 -7.43
CA THR A 319 8.30 -8.21 -8.32
C THR A 319 8.20 -9.19 -9.49
N ARG A 320 7.90 -10.47 -9.21
CA ARG A 320 7.72 -11.48 -10.25
C ARG A 320 6.56 -11.14 -11.19
N HIS A 321 5.44 -10.67 -10.64
CA HIS A 321 4.29 -10.25 -11.42
C HIS A 321 4.63 -9.08 -12.35
N PHE A 322 5.26 -8.01 -11.86
CA PHE A 322 5.57 -6.84 -12.68
C PHE A 322 6.64 -7.12 -13.74
N LEU A 323 7.62 -7.98 -13.46
CA LEU A 323 8.58 -8.42 -14.48
C LEU A 323 7.90 -9.23 -15.59
N GLN A 324 6.95 -10.10 -15.25
CA GLN A 324 6.16 -10.83 -16.24
C GLN A 324 5.26 -9.89 -17.05
N LYS A 325 4.60 -8.94 -16.40
CA LYS A 325 3.76 -7.93 -17.04
C LYS A 325 4.58 -7.09 -18.03
N SER A 326 5.69 -6.52 -17.56
CA SER A 326 6.58 -5.69 -18.38
C SER A 326 7.13 -6.45 -19.59
N ALA A 327 7.52 -7.71 -19.39
CA ALA A 327 8.00 -8.55 -20.47
C ALA A 327 6.93 -8.84 -21.54
N ARG A 328 5.68 -9.08 -21.12
CA ARG A 328 4.55 -9.24 -22.05
C ARG A 328 4.27 -7.95 -22.82
N ASP A 329 4.26 -6.81 -22.14
CA ASP A 329 3.99 -5.50 -22.75
C ASP A 329 5.08 -5.11 -23.78
N LEU A 330 6.32 -5.52 -23.54
CA LEU A 330 7.46 -5.28 -24.43
C LEU A 330 7.71 -6.40 -25.46
N GLY A 331 6.99 -7.52 -25.37
CA GLY A 331 7.18 -8.68 -26.24
C GLY A 331 8.53 -9.40 -26.06
N VAL A 332 9.10 -9.36 -24.85
CA VAL A 332 10.39 -9.97 -24.51
C VAL A 332 10.21 -11.12 -23.50
N GLU A 333 11.26 -11.90 -23.28
CA GLU A 333 11.24 -12.93 -22.23
C GLU A 333 11.28 -12.30 -20.82
N PRO A 334 10.53 -12.85 -19.86
CA PRO A 334 10.53 -12.34 -18.49
C PRO A 334 11.85 -12.63 -17.79
N LYS A 335 12.46 -11.56 -17.25
CA LYS A 335 13.65 -11.67 -16.40
C LYS A 335 13.31 -12.34 -15.08
N ARG A 336 14.30 -13.05 -14.53
CA ARG A 336 14.27 -13.63 -13.19
C ARG A 336 15.11 -12.77 -12.25
N VAL A 337 14.78 -12.76 -10.98
CA VAL A 337 15.59 -12.09 -9.94
C VAL A 337 16.25 -13.17 -9.11
N SER A 338 17.54 -13.01 -8.80
CA SER A 338 18.24 -13.93 -7.90
C SER A 338 17.68 -13.85 -6.49
N ASP A 339 17.83 -14.92 -5.70
CA ASP A 339 17.32 -14.97 -4.33
C ASP A 339 17.98 -13.89 -3.45
N ASP A 340 19.28 -13.63 -3.63
CA ASP A 340 19.99 -12.56 -2.94
C ASP A 340 19.44 -11.16 -3.28
N ALA A 341 19.13 -10.93 -4.56
CA ALA A 341 18.53 -9.68 -4.99
C ALA A 341 17.09 -9.52 -4.47
N LEU A 342 16.29 -10.60 -4.44
CA LEU A 342 14.96 -10.58 -3.83
C LEU A 342 15.01 -10.31 -2.33
N ALA A 343 15.92 -10.94 -1.60
CA ALA A 343 16.12 -10.70 -0.17
C ALA A 343 16.53 -9.24 0.08
N TYR A 344 17.42 -8.70 -0.76
CA TYR A 344 17.82 -7.30 -0.70
C TYR A 344 16.65 -6.36 -0.98
N LEU A 345 15.90 -6.57 -2.06
CA LEU A 345 14.71 -5.78 -2.37
C LEU A 345 13.70 -5.80 -1.22
N THR A 346 13.51 -6.95 -0.57
CA THR A 346 12.59 -7.10 0.57
C THR A 346 13.00 -6.23 1.78
N SER A 347 14.28 -5.90 1.91
CA SER A 347 14.79 -5.01 2.97
C SER A 347 14.60 -3.51 2.69
N LEU A 348 14.25 -3.13 1.44
CA LEU A 348 14.15 -1.74 1.04
C LEU A 348 12.84 -1.08 1.52
N PRO A 349 12.86 0.23 1.82
CA PRO A 349 11.71 0.93 2.40
C PRO A 349 10.58 1.24 1.41
N PHE A 350 10.87 1.28 0.10
CA PHE A 350 9.97 1.64 -0.99
C PHE A 350 9.00 2.81 -0.68
N PRO A 351 9.48 4.07 -0.57
CA PRO A 351 8.62 5.23 -0.30
C PRO A 351 7.54 5.46 -1.37
N GLY A 352 7.77 5.04 -2.62
CA GLY A 352 6.76 5.07 -3.69
C GLY A 352 5.89 3.80 -3.76
N ASN A 353 6.01 2.91 -2.77
CA ASN A 353 5.24 1.68 -2.60
C ASN A 353 5.23 0.80 -3.87
N VAL A 354 4.08 0.22 -4.21
CA VAL A 354 3.90 -0.71 -5.33
C VAL A 354 4.21 -0.03 -6.66
N ARG A 355 3.91 1.27 -6.82
CA ARG A 355 4.25 2.03 -8.02
C ARG A 355 5.75 2.14 -8.25
N GLN A 356 6.54 2.31 -7.19
CA GLN A 356 8.00 2.30 -7.29
C GLN A 356 8.52 0.92 -7.69
N LEU A 357 7.94 -0.15 -7.15
CA LEU A 357 8.31 -1.52 -7.50
C LEU A 357 7.97 -1.87 -8.95
N GLU A 358 6.81 -1.43 -9.45
CA GLU A 358 6.42 -1.57 -10.85
C GLU A 358 7.39 -0.82 -11.79
N ASN A 359 7.74 0.43 -11.44
CA ASN A 359 8.72 1.21 -12.21
C ASN A 359 10.11 0.55 -12.21
N LEU A 360 10.53 -0.02 -11.08
CA LEU A 360 11.77 -0.78 -10.98
C LEU A 360 11.75 -2.01 -11.90
N ALA A 361 10.66 -2.79 -11.90
CA ALA A 361 10.53 -3.95 -12.78
C ALA A 361 10.54 -3.56 -14.26
N ASN A 362 9.88 -2.47 -14.62
CA ASN A 362 9.92 -1.92 -15.99
C ASN A 362 11.35 -1.51 -16.38
N TRP A 363 12.04 -0.80 -15.50
CA TRP A 363 13.42 -0.39 -15.72
C TRP A 363 14.35 -1.60 -15.87
N LEU A 364 14.23 -2.60 -15.00
CA LEU A 364 15.03 -3.83 -15.06
C LEU A 364 14.79 -4.61 -16.35
N THR A 365 13.54 -4.68 -16.81
CA THR A 365 13.19 -5.38 -18.06
C THR A 365 13.93 -4.78 -19.27
N VAL A 366 14.11 -3.45 -19.29
CA VAL A 366 14.77 -2.73 -20.37
C VAL A 366 16.30 -2.65 -20.20
N MET A 367 16.78 -2.38 -18.98
CA MET A 367 18.16 -1.96 -18.74
C MET A 367 19.08 -3.08 -18.25
N ALA A 368 18.55 -4.11 -17.59
CA ALA A 368 19.40 -5.19 -17.10
C ALA A 368 19.94 -6.01 -18.28
N PRO A 369 21.26 -6.24 -18.40
CA PRO A 369 21.83 -6.96 -19.53
C PRO A 369 21.57 -8.47 -19.48
N ALA A 370 21.48 -9.05 -18.28
CA ALA A 370 21.31 -10.48 -18.05
C ALA A 370 19.84 -10.90 -17.91
N GLN A 371 19.56 -12.20 -18.11
CA GLN A 371 18.23 -12.78 -17.85
C GLN A 371 17.95 -13.00 -16.36
N THR A 372 19.01 -13.15 -15.55
CA THR A 372 18.93 -13.16 -14.09
C THR A 372 19.45 -11.83 -13.57
N VAL A 373 18.59 -11.09 -12.88
CA VAL A 373 18.89 -9.82 -12.22
C VAL A 373 19.56 -10.11 -10.88
N GLU A 374 20.77 -9.58 -10.72
CA GLU A 374 21.51 -9.58 -9.46
C GLU A 374 21.48 -8.19 -8.80
N ILE A 375 22.00 -8.07 -7.57
CA ILE A 375 22.03 -6.79 -6.82
C ILE A 375 22.77 -5.70 -7.60
N LYS A 376 23.83 -6.06 -8.34
CA LYS A 376 24.64 -5.14 -9.16
C LYS A 376 23.86 -4.55 -10.35
N ASP A 377 22.79 -5.22 -10.77
CA ASP A 377 21.96 -4.79 -11.90
C ASP A 377 20.84 -3.84 -11.45
N LEU A 378 20.70 -3.57 -10.14
CA LEU A 378 19.72 -2.62 -9.63
C LEU A 378 20.15 -1.17 -9.95
N PRO A 379 19.20 -0.23 -10.08
CA PRO A 379 19.49 1.18 -10.22
C PRO A 379 20.44 1.70 -9.12
N PRO A 380 21.39 2.60 -9.44
CA PRO A 380 22.43 3.04 -8.51
C PRO A 380 21.89 3.76 -7.26
N ASP A 381 20.69 4.30 -7.31
CA ASP A 381 19.94 4.89 -6.18
C ASP A 381 19.39 3.83 -5.21
N LEU A 382 19.30 2.57 -5.64
CA LEU A 382 18.86 1.43 -4.83
C LEU A 382 20.02 0.50 -4.43
N VAL A 383 21.22 0.65 -5.02
CA VAL A 383 22.41 -0.13 -4.64
C VAL A 383 22.99 0.45 -3.34
N PRO A 384 23.39 -0.38 -2.35
CA PRO A 384 24.01 0.14 -1.15
C PRO A 384 25.32 0.83 -1.51
N SER A 385 25.45 2.10 -1.14
CA SER A 385 26.73 2.83 -1.22
C SER A 385 27.75 2.15 -0.31
N GLY A 386 28.54 1.22 -0.86
CA GLY A 386 29.55 0.47 -0.09
C GLY A 386 29.92 -0.93 -0.60
N ALA A 387 29.41 -1.42 -1.73
CA ALA A 387 29.94 -2.64 -2.32
C ALA A 387 31.24 -2.32 -3.10
N PRO A 388 32.37 -2.99 -2.80
CA PRO A 388 33.60 -2.78 -3.56
C PRO A 388 33.35 -3.30 -4.98
N VAL A 389 33.51 -2.41 -5.96
CA VAL A 389 33.67 -2.83 -7.35
C VAL A 389 34.97 -3.63 -7.39
N VAL A 390 34.86 -4.95 -7.34
CA VAL A 390 35.97 -5.82 -7.71
C VAL A 390 36.18 -5.57 -9.20
N ALA A 391 37.12 -4.69 -9.50
CA ALA A 391 37.67 -4.56 -10.83
C ALA A 391 38.30 -5.91 -11.18
N THR A 392 37.60 -6.70 -11.98
CA THR A 392 38.21 -7.82 -12.71
C THR A 392 39.18 -7.22 -13.71
N ALA A 393 40.45 -7.13 -13.31
CA ALA A 393 41.56 -6.91 -14.20
C ALA A 393 42.13 -8.27 -14.61
N ASP A 394 41.58 -8.83 -15.69
CA ASP A 394 42.33 -9.68 -16.63
C ASP A 394 42.70 -8.75 -17.80
N ALA A 395 43.88 -8.77 -18.43
CA ALA A 395 45.11 -9.50 -18.28
C ALA A 395 46.17 -8.72 -19.08
N ALA A 396 47.42 -8.65 -18.60
CA ALA A 396 48.59 -8.46 -19.47
C ALA A 396 49.89 -8.81 -18.72
N ASP A 397 50.59 -9.77 -19.30
CA ASP A 397 52.04 -9.96 -19.33
C ASP A 397 52.79 -10.61 -18.15
N ALA A 398 53.31 -11.78 -18.51
CA ALA A 398 54.27 -12.61 -17.82
C ALA A 398 55.67 -11.98 -17.77
N HIS A 399 56.41 -12.21 -16.67
CA HIS A 399 57.70 -12.93 -16.68
C HIS A 399 58.32 -13.03 -15.28
N GLY A 400 58.61 -14.28 -14.86
CA GLY A 400 59.88 -14.70 -14.26
C GLY A 400 60.26 -14.25 -12.85
N GLY A 401 60.59 -15.23 -11.99
CA GLY A 401 61.65 -15.06 -11.00
C GLY A 401 61.39 -15.58 -9.59
N ALA A 402 61.91 -16.78 -9.34
CA ALA A 402 62.34 -17.42 -8.10
C ALA A 402 62.48 -16.62 -6.77
N GLY A 403 62.29 -17.34 -5.66
CA GLY A 403 62.86 -17.03 -4.33
C GLY A 403 61.87 -17.33 -3.20
N GLU A 404 61.88 -18.54 -2.64
CA GLU A 404 62.39 -18.86 -1.28
C GLU A 404 61.57 -18.23 -0.13
N ALA A 405 60.82 -19.07 0.61
CA ALA A 405 61.17 -19.58 1.94
C ALA A 405 60.91 -18.54 3.06
N ALA A 406 60.40 -18.84 4.24
CA ALA A 406 59.84 -20.00 4.89
C ALA A 406 59.17 -19.50 6.20
N HIS A 407 58.46 -20.41 6.86
CA HIS A 407 58.23 -20.49 8.30
C HIS A 407 57.01 -19.83 8.97
N THR A 408 56.20 -20.80 9.42
CA THR A 408 55.06 -20.88 10.33
C THR A 408 55.45 -20.63 11.81
N PRO A 409 54.54 -20.69 12.81
CA PRO A 409 54.41 -19.79 13.96
C PRO A 409 54.75 -20.56 15.27
N PRO A 410 54.01 -20.50 16.42
CA PRO A 410 53.25 -19.45 17.13
C PRO A 410 53.74 -19.29 18.61
N ALA A 411 53.05 -18.48 19.43
CA ALA A 411 52.49 -18.86 20.75
C ALA A 411 52.50 -17.77 21.86
N ILE A 412 51.29 -17.52 22.39
CA ILE A 412 50.90 -17.43 23.81
C ILE A 412 51.49 -16.31 24.70
N GLY A 413 50.59 -15.55 25.34
CA GLY A 413 50.74 -15.27 26.78
C GLY A 413 50.35 -13.89 27.31
N MET A 414 49.18 -13.85 27.97
CA MET A 414 48.88 -13.11 29.22
C MET A 414 48.89 -11.57 29.26
N ALA A 415 47.71 -11.05 29.59
CA ALA A 415 47.51 -9.80 30.35
C ALA A 415 48.01 -9.98 31.82
N PRO A 416 48.30 -8.91 32.60
CA PRO A 416 47.23 -8.05 33.14
C PRO A 416 47.54 -6.55 33.36
N ALA A 417 46.46 -5.83 33.65
CA ALA A 417 46.31 -4.66 34.52
C ALA A 417 46.90 -3.28 34.14
N ALA A 418 45.96 -2.38 33.83
CA ALA A 418 45.78 -1.04 34.38
C ALA A 418 46.98 -0.08 34.39
N SER A 419 47.00 0.80 33.39
CA SER A 419 47.41 2.19 33.56
C SER A 419 46.60 3.05 32.61
N THR A 420 45.89 4.03 33.17
CA THR A 420 45.23 5.11 32.44
C THR A 420 46.28 5.94 31.70
N PRO A 421 45.96 6.40 30.48
CA PRO A 421 46.17 7.81 30.25
C PRO A 421 44.99 8.53 29.60
N VAL A 422 44.97 9.80 29.94
CA VAL A 422 44.15 10.93 29.53
C VAL A 422 43.92 11.04 28.01
N ALA A 423 42.66 11.34 27.67
CA ALA A 423 42.14 12.07 26.51
C ALA A 423 42.68 11.76 25.09
N ALA A 424 41.83 11.14 24.28
CA ALA A 424 41.76 11.37 22.84
C ALA A 424 40.28 11.47 22.42
N ALA A 425 39.94 12.55 21.72
CA ALA A 425 38.61 12.84 21.21
C ALA A 425 38.07 11.69 20.32
N PRO A 426 36.77 11.38 20.33
CA PRO A 426 36.23 10.46 19.36
C PRO A 426 36.20 11.15 18.00
N ASN A 427 37.06 10.69 17.09
CA ASN A 427 36.84 10.85 15.65
C ASN A 427 35.49 10.20 15.32
N GLY A 428 34.43 10.99 15.35
CA GLY A 428 33.07 10.59 15.03
C GLY A 428 32.92 10.40 13.53
N GLY A 429 33.23 9.20 13.05
CA GLY A 429 32.66 8.71 11.80
C GLY A 429 31.13 8.69 11.94
N ALA A 430 30.44 9.33 10.99
CA ALA A 430 28.98 9.44 11.02
C ALA A 430 28.33 8.03 11.05
N PRO A 431 27.31 7.79 11.89
CA PRO A 431 26.52 6.57 11.82
C PRO A 431 25.84 6.48 10.43
N ALA A 432 25.88 5.28 9.85
CA ALA A 432 25.33 5.01 8.53
C ALA A 432 23.86 5.44 8.42
N GLY A 433 23.58 6.39 7.53
CA GLY A 433 22.21 6.80 7.18
C GLY A 433 21.90 8.30 7.24
N TYR A 434 22.79 9.14 7.77
CA TYR A 434 22.61 10.60 7.76
C TYR A 434 23.67 11.31 6.89
N PRO A 435 23.30 12.34 6.11
CA PRO A 435 24.27 13.22 5.48
C PRO A 435 25.28 13.73 6.51
N LEU A 436 26.56 13.81 6.13
CA LEU A 436 27.67 14.18 7.04
C LEU A 436 27.40 15.48 7.82
N TRP A 437 26.72 16.44 7.20
CA TRP A 437 26.38 17.73 7.80
C TRP A 437 25.26 17.63 8.85
N GLU A 438 24.29 16.72 8.70
CA GLU A 438 23.22 16.51 9.68
C GLU A 438 23.77 15.87 10.96
N HIS A 439 24.76 15.00 10.81
CA HIS A 439 25.49 14.46 11.96
C HIS A 439 26.25 15.56 12.71
N GLY A 440 26.94 16.45 11.98
CA GLY A 440 27.57 17.63 12.57
C GLY A 440 26.59 18.55 13.30
N LEU A 441 25.43 18.82 12.68
CA LEU A 441 24.38 19.64 13.28
C LEU A 441 23.82 19.01 14.56
N ARG A 442 23.54 17.69 14.56
CA ARG A 442 23.08 16.98 15.77
C ARG A 442 24.09 17.04 16.91
N THR A 443 25.38 16.94 16.58
CA THR A 443 26.47 17.04 17.55
C THR A 443 26.52 18.44 18.17
N GLU A 444 26.34 19.49 17.35
CA GLU A 444 26.31 20.88 17.80
C GLU A 444 25.06 21.21 18.63
N VAL A 445 23.88 20.73 18.21
CA VAL A 445 22.63 20.84 19.01
C VAL A 445 22.81 20.17 20.37
N ALA A 446 23.38 18.96 20.41
CA ALA A 446 23.65 18.25 21.65
C ALA A 446 24.68 18.98 22.54
N ARG A 447 25.59 19.77 21.96
CA ARG A 447 26.52 20.63 22.71
C ARG A 447 25.80 21.84 23.31
N LEU A 448 25.04 22.59 22.52
CA LEU A 448 24.31 23.78 22.96
C LEU A 448 23.25 23.49 24.04
N LEU A 449 22.57 22.35 23.93
CA LEU A 449 21.62 21.89 24.95
C LEU A 449 22.32 21.51 26.27
N ARG A 450 23.51 20.92 26.22
CA ARG A 450 24.31 20.62 27.43
C ARG A 450 24.84 21.87 28.11
N GLU A 451 25.09 22.93 27.35
CA GLU A 451 25.54 24.24 27.84
C GLU A 451 24.37 25.12 28.33
N ASN A 452 23.13 24.60 28.31
CA ASN A 452 21.91 25.31 28.72
C ASN A 452 21.72 26.67 28.01
N SER A 453 22.07 26.71 26.72
CA SER A 453 21.86 27.90 25.89
C SER A 453 20.37 28.16 25.68
N ALA A 454 19.93 29.41 25.84
CA ALA A 454 18.59 29.84 25.45
C ALA A 454 18.49 29.96 23.92
N ASP A 455 17.28 29.79 23.37
CA ASP A 455 16.95 30.05 21.95
C ASP A 455 17.84 29.33 20.92
N VAL A 456 18.22 28.07 21.21
CA VAL A 456 19.08 27.22 20.36
C VAL A 456 18.60 27.13 18.91
N MET A 457 17.27 27.08 18.71
CA MET A 457 16.68 27.02 17.37
C MET A 457 16.92 28.31 16.57
N ASP A 458 16.74 29.48 17.18
CA ASP A 458 16.90 30.77 16.51
C ASP A 458 18.37 31.05 16.20
N GLU A 459 19.28 30.65 17.09
CA GLU A 459 20.72 30.75 16.87
C GLU A 459 21.19 29.89 15.70
N LEU A 460 20.78 28.62 15.66
CA LEU A 460 21.17 27.71 14.58
C LEU A 460 20.51 28.08 13.25
N ALA A 461 19.25 28.53 13.27
CA ALA A 461 18.57 29.02 12.07
C ALA A 461 19.30 30.22 11.48
N ARG A 462 19.71 31.21 12.29
CA ARG A 462 20.50 32.36 11.82
C ARG A 462 21.83 31.95 11.22
N ARG A 463 22.55 31.01 11.84
CA ARG A 463 23.84 30.51 11.31
C ARG A 463 23.68 29.76 10.00
N PHE A 464 22.66 28.91 9.90
CA PHE A 464 22.34 28.18 8.68
C PHE A 464 21.98 29.14 7.53
N GLU A 465 21.06 30.06 7.78
CA GLU A 465 20.66 31.06 6.78
C GLU A 465 21.84 31.91 6.33
N ALA A 466 22.70 32.32 7.26
CA ALA A 466 23.90 33.09 6.94
C ALA A 466 24.88 32.33 6.06
N ALA A 467 25.13 31.05 6.34
CA ALA A 467 26.02 30.21 5.55
C ALA A 467 25.49 30.02 4.12
N VAL A 468 24.19 29.72 3.99
CA VAL A 468 23.54 29.49 2.69
C VAL A 468 23.51 30.76 1.84
N ILE A 469 23.15 31.91 2.44
CA ILE A 469 23.09 33.18 1.72
C ILE A 469 24.50 33.64 1.29
N ARG A 470 25.51 33.45 2.14
CA ARG A 470 26.90 33.82 1.82
C ARG A 470 27.44 33.00 0.64
N GLU A 471 27.29 31.68 0.67
CA GLU A 471 27.70 30.82 -0.45
C GLU A 471 26.96 31.16 -1.75
N ALA A 472 25.66 31.46 -1.67
CA ALA A 472 24.90 31.89 -2.85
C ALA A 472 25.38 33.23 -3.43
N LEU A 473 25.76 34.18 -2.57
CA LEU A 473 26.34 35.45 -3.00
C LEU A 473 27.73 35.25 -3.60
N ASP A 474 28.57 34.40 -3.01
CA ASP A 474 29.92 34.12 -3.52
C ASP A 474 29.85 33.43 -4.89
N PHE A 475 29.00 32.41 -5.02
CA PHE A 475 28.76 31.71 -6.28
C PHE A 475 28.25 32.66 -7.38
N THR A 476 27.40 33.63 -7.03
CA THR A 476 26.84 34.60 -7.98
C THR A 476 27.65 35.89 -8.10
N ARG A 477 28.85 35.95 -7.50
CA ARG A 477 29.74 37.13 -7.50
C ARG A 477 29.04 38.41 -7.01
N GLY A 478 28.25 38.28 -5.95
CA GLY A 478 27.52 39.36 -5.29
C GLY A 478 26.20 39.76 -5.97
N ARG A 479 25.75 39.04 -7.00
CA ARG A 479 24.49 39.34 -7.71
C ARG A 479 23.27 38.86 -6.92
N LYS A 480 22.73 39.75 -6.06
CA LYS A 480 21.60 39.47 -5.16
C LYS A 480 20.34 38.89 -5.84
N VAL A 481 20.02 39.32 -7.06
CA VAL A 481 18.83 38.81 -7.79
C VAL A 481 19.03 37.38 -8.25
N GLU A 482 20.20 37.06 -8.79
CA GLU A 482 20.56 35.71 -9.24
C GLU A 482 20.69 34.75 -8.04
N ALA A 483 21.24 35.23 -6.92
CA ALA A 483 21.29 34.47 -5.67
C ALA A 483 19.88 34.15 -5.14
N ALA A 484 18.94 35.10 -5.20
CA ALA A 484 17.55 34.89 -4.77
C ALA A 484 16.85 33.81 -5.59
N GLU A 485 17.02 33.88 -6.92
CA GLU A 485 16.42 32.93 -7.87
C GLU A 485 16.95 31.51 -7.65
N ARG A 486 18.27 31.35 -7.48
CA ARG A 486 18.88 30.04 -7.20
C ARG A 486 18.52 29.46 -5.84
N LEU A 487 18.29 30.32 -4.85
CA LEU A 487 17.83 29.91 -3.52
C LEU A 487 16.30 29.70 -3.45
N GLY A 488 15.55 29.99 -4.53
CA GLY A 488 14.10 29.86 -4.54
C GLY A 488 13.38 30.84 -3.61
N ILE A 489 14.03 31.95 -3.24
CA ILE A 489 13.46 32.98 -2.35
C ILE A 489 13.17 34.27 -3.10
N GLY A 490 12.18 35.02 -2.64
CA GLY A 490 11.85 36.32 -3.23
C GLY A 490 13.01 37.32 -3.12
N ARG A 491 13.18 38.18 -4.14
CA ARG A 491 14.19 39.25 -4.17
C ARG A 491 14.17 40.16 -2.93
N ASN A 492 12.97 40.50 -2.45
CA ASN A 492 12.82 41.34 -1.26
C ASN A 492 13.23 40.56 0.01
N THR A 493 12.98 39.25 0.04
CA THR A 493 13.34 38.37 1.15
C THR A 493 14.85 38.22 1.28
N ILE A 494 15.59 38.01 0.19
CA ILE A 494 17.07 37.92 0.26
C ILE A 494 17.66 39.25 0.72
N THR A 495 17.09 40.37 0.27
CA THR A 495 17.61 41.72 0.59
C THR A 495 17.42 42.02 2.08
N ARG A 496 16.25 41.68 2.62
CA ARG A 496 15.96 41.79 4.06
C ARG A 496 16.87 40.88 4.89
N LYS A 497 17.02 39.61 4.49
CA LYS A 497 17.87 38.64 5.24
C LYS A 497 19.35 39.01 5.22
N ILE A 498 19.87 39.59 4.13
CA ILE A 498 21.25 40.11 4.09
C ILE A 498 21.46 41.22 5.14
N GLN A 499 20.47 42.10 5.33
CA GLN A 499 20.52 43.18 6.33
C GLN A 499 20.36 42.64 7.76
N GLU A 500 19.39 41.75 7.98
CA GLU A 500 19.12 41.13 9.29
C GLU A 500 20.29 40.28 9.81
N LEU A 501 21.02 39.63 8.91
CA LEU A 501 22.15 38.74 9.25
C LEU A 501 23.51 39.45 9.14
N HIS A 502 23.53 40.76 8.86
CA HIS A 502 24.74 41.58 8.70
C HIS A 502 25.76 40.99 7.71
N LEU A 503 25.28 40.51 6.56
CA LEU A 503 26.07 39.83 5.52
C LEU A 503 26.57 40.77 4.41
N GLU A 504 26.77 42.06 4.70
CA GLU A 504 27.39 42.97 3.73
C GLU A 504 28.89 42.66 3.57
N PRO A 505 29.44 42.79 2.34
CA PRO A 505 30.85 42.51 2.07
C PRO A 505 31.81 43.46 2.79
#